data_AF-A0A4S2LMY7-F1
#
_entry.id   AF-A0A4S2LMY7-F1
#
_cell.length_a   1.000
_cell.length_b   1.000
_cell.length_c   1.000
_cell.angle_alpha   90.00
_cell.angle_beta   90.00
_cell.angle_gamma   90.00
#
_symmetry.space_group_name_H-M   'P 1'
#
loop_
_entity.id
_entity.type
_entity.pdbx_description
1 polymer ?
#
loop_
_entity_poly.entity_id
_entity_poly.type
_entity_poly.pdbx_seq_one_letter_code
_entity_poly.pdbx_strand_id
1 'polypeptide(L)'
;MGKRRGRSGRKLTEHQHVEPDDVIDPDVPFKLSKRLRRQRRKIQKKCERLQFAAACEDALVCREQPTLMDLPPTIHNVQVDPELLTNLSVLVTSYLDAFETGDLRKRLIDFYAPDAYLTLQITPYLCIHDDIQNIPTKREKLKAQPSWAEYERFAVNLIPGAVPLPAWAWASLSTAVATGPKSEQSRQKLGKYDRQRLKVLRAFQVAHSQRLKNVSRSASSASDRWLESVPLPPLARREALGHADILGLLSRFPDLIHVKADECCCLDVISAETTAICFRYYCLAAETIQSMATTDVELPSYRDQTLEVLPYGRVFVRGVHRCLLVLPHSEGKIIQEDCCITPVSASLVQQHAAAIRLAVTQRLNQRLSNNPAPKLTDLAVQAALRELSVTTGMNETYAWQCLSECGFNLHTALEAFRNVMGANLLPPEAFTK
;
A
#
# COMPACT_ATOMS: atom_id res chain seq x y z
N MET A 1 -12.70 -44.14 -43.23
CA MET A 1 -14.11 -44.59 -43.29
C MET A 1 -14.12 -46.09 -43.10
N GLY A 2 -14.81 -46.76 -42.18
CA GLY A 2 -15.90 -46.42 -41.27
C GLY A 2 -16.79 -47.67 -41.17
N LYS A 3 -17.06 -48.15 -39.95
CA LYS A 3 -18.29 -48.86 -39.47
C LYS A 3 -17.93 -49.67 -38.21
N ARG A 4 -18.19 -49.10 -37.02
CA ARG A 4 -19.41 -49.30 -36.21
C ARG A 4 -19.61 -50.77 -35.81
N ARG A 5 -19.26 -51.10 -34.56
CA ARG A 5 -19.98 -52.11 -33.77
C ARG A 5 -20.59 -51.43 -32.57
N GLY A 6 -21.92 -51.45 -32.54
CA GLY A 6 -22.75 -50.87 -31.50
C GLY A 6 -22.59 -51.63 -30.19
N ARG A 7 -22.64 -50.87 -29.10
CA ARG A 7 -22.83 -51.36 -27.74
C ARG A 7 -24.28 -51.03 -27.36
N SER A 8 -25.15 -52.02 -27.44
CA SER A 8 -26.29 -52.21 -26.53
C SER A 8 -26.14 -53.66 -26.05
N GLY A 9 -26.18 -53.99 -24.77
CA GLY A 9 -27.16 -53.60 -23.76
C GLY A 9 -27.65 -54.93 -23.19
N ARG A 10 -27.00 -55.43 -22.13
CA ARG A 10 -27.59 -56.45 -21.27
C ARG A 10 -27.35 -56.05 -19.81
N LYS A 11 -28.48 -55.75 -19.18
CA LYS A 11 -28.67 -55.54 -17.75
C LYS A 11 -28.18 -56.77 -16.99
N LEU A 12 -27.41 -56.55 -15.93
CA LEU A 12 -27.35 -57.45 -14.78
C LEU A 12 -27.75 -56.60 -13.57
N THR A 13 -29.03 -56.69 -13.27
CA THR A 13 -29.62 -56.38 -11.98
C THR A 13 -29.22 -57.48 -11.02
N GLU A 14 -28.37 -57.17 -10.06
CA GLU A 14 -28.29 -57.90 -8.79
C GLU A 14 -27.96 -56.89 -7.69
N HIS A 15 -29.01 -56.48 -6.99
CA HIS A 15 -28.90 -55.82 -5.70
C HIS A 15 -28.45 -56.87 -4.69
N GLN A 16 -27.16 -56.92 -4.38
CA GLN A 16 -26.72 -57.52 -3.11
C GLN A 16 -26.72 -56.41 -2.05
N HIS A 17 -27.73 -56.48 -1.21
CA HIS A 17 -27.83 -55.82 0.08
C HIS A 17 -26.67 -56.36 0.94
N VAL A 18 -25.70 -55.52 1.29
CA VAL A 18 -24.71 -55.85 2.32
C VAL A 18 -25.15 -55.10 3.57
N GLU A 19 -25.59 -55.85 4.58
CA GLU A 19 -25.93 -55.30 5.90
C GLU A 19 -24.70 -54.64 6.55
N PRO A 20 -24.90 -53.59 7.37
CA PRO A 20 -23.83 -52.86 8.02
C PRO A 20 -23.53 -53.45 9.40
N ASP A 21 -23.16 -54.73 9.48
CA ASP A 21 -22.67 -55.34 10.73
C ASP A 21 -21.41 -56.15 10.46
N ASP A 22 -20.30 -55.45 10.33
CA ASP A 22 -18.96 -56.00 10.54
C ASP A 22 -18.17 -54.96 11.32
N VAL A 23 -18.44 -54.88 12.63
CA VAL A 23 -17.59 -54.21 13.60
C VAL A 23 -16.30 -55.02 13.70
N ILE A 24 -15.30 -54.66 12.90
CA ILE A 24 -13.97 -55.26 12.98
C ILE A 24 -13.24 -54.62 14.16
N ASP A 25 -13.09 -55.42 15.21
CA ASP A 25 -12.31 -55.21 16.44
C ASP A 25 -10.93 -54.57 16.14
N PRO A 26 -10.57 -53.42 16.77
CA PRO A 26 -9.34 -52.69 16.46
C PRO A 26 -8.03 -53.39 16.90
N ASP A 27 -8.07 -54.47 17.68
CA ASP A 27 -6.89 -54.98 18.39
C ASP A 27 -6.28 -56.31 17.89
N VAL A 28 -6.47 -56.69 16.63
CA VAL A 28 -5.81 -57.88 16.06
C VAL A 28 -4.58 -57.51 15.20
N PRO A 29 -3.34 -57.90 15.59
CA PRO A 29 -2.12 -57.51 14.89
C PRO A 29 -1.81 -58.45 13.72
N PHE A 30 -2.66 -58.47 12.68
CA PHE A 30 -2.27 -59.09 11.42
C PHE A 30 -1.41 -58.12 10.60
N LYS A 31 -0.28 -58.60 10.06
CA LYS A 31 0.57 -57.87 9.11
C LYS A 31 -0.21 -57.61 7.81
N LEU A 32 -1.06 -56.57 7.83
CA LEU A 32 -1.83 -56.13 6.68
C LEU A 32 -0.89 -55.81 5.51
N SER A 33 -1.22 -56.33 4.33
CA SER A 33 -0.47 -56.02 3.11
C SER A 33 -0.40 -54.51 2.87
N LYS A 34 0.68 -54.05 2.23
CA LYS A 34 0.91 -52.62 1.92
C LYS A 34 -0.28 -51.98 1.17
N ARG A 35 -1.02 -52.79 0.40
CA ARG A 35 -2.24 -52.39 -0.32
C ARG A 35 -3.41 -52.14 0.63
N LEU A 36 -3.66 -53.05 1.57
CA LEU A 36 -4.73 -52.92 2.57
C LEU A 36 -4.49 -51.74 3.54
N ARG A 37 -3.23 -51.53 3.98
CA ARG A 37 -2.89 -50.35 4.81
C ARG A 37 -3.15 -49.03 4.08
N ARG A 38 -2.86 -48.95 2.78
CA ARG A 38 -3.16 -47.77 1.95
C ARG A 38 -4.65 -47.57 1.78
N GLN A 39 -5.42 -48.65 1.65
CA GLN A 39 -6.87 -48.59 1.54
C GLN A 39 -7.52 -48.12 2.84
N ARG A 40 -7.10 -48.65 4.00
CA ARG A 40 -7.55 -48.18 5.32
C ARG A 40 -7.24 -46.69 5.53
N ARG A 41 -6.01 -46.24 5.25
CA ARG A 41 -5.65 -44.81 5.35
C ARG A 41 -6.50 -43.92 4.43
N LYS A 42 -6.86 -44.39 3.22
CA LYS A 42 -7.76 -43.65 2.32
C LYS A 42 -9.18 -43.57 2.85
N ILE A 43 -9.70 -44.65 3.43
CA ILE A 43 -11.04 -44.70 4.01
C ILE A 43 -11.10 -43.82 5.25
N GLN A 44 -10.13 -43.95 6.16
CA GLN A 44 -10.04 -43.13 7.37
C GLN A 44 -9.95 -41.64 7.04
N LYS A 45 -9.08 -41.25 6.10
CA LYS A 45 -8.98 -39.85 5.66
C LYS A 45 -10.25 -39.32 4.97
N LYS A 46 -11.07 -40.23 4.39
CA LYS A 46 -12.38 -39.89 3.83
C LYS A 46 -13.41 -39.69 4.95
N CYS A 47 -13.41 -40.56 5.97
CA CYS A 47 -14.26 -40.43 7.15
C CYS A 47 -13.93 -39.15 7.94
N GLU A 48 -12.66 -38.86 8.20
CA GLU A 48 -12.22 -37.63 8.87
C GLU A 48 -12.65 -36.37 8.11
N ARG A 49 -12.58 -36.37 6.78
CA ARG A 49 -13.08 -35.24 5.97
C ARG A 49 -14.59 -35.07 6.06
N LEU A 50 -15.34 -36.18 6.10
CA LEU A 50 -16.80 -36.14 6.23
C LEU A 50 -17.21 -35.67 7.64
N GLN A 51 -16.52 -36.12 8.68
CA GLN A 51 -16.72 -35.66 10.06
C GLN A 51 -16.40 -34.17 10.20
N PHE A 52 -15.30 -33.69 9.60
CA PHE A 52 -14.98 -32.26 9.60
C PHE A 52 -16.03 -31.43 8.85
N ALA A 53 -16.50 -31.90 7.69
CA ALA A 53 -17.55 -31.22 6.94
C ALA A 53 -18.87 -31.15 7.73
N ALA A 54 -19.27 -32.24 8.40
CA ALA A 54 -20.44 -32.28 9.26
C ALA A 54 -20.30 -31.32 10.45
N ALA A 55 -19.14 -31.31 11.13
CA ALA A 55 -18.86 -30.37 12.22
C ALA A 55 -18.90 -28.90 11.76
N CYS A 56 -18.47 -28.61 10.52
CA CYS A 56 -18.61 -27.28 9.94
C CYS A 56 -20.07 -26.92 9.64
N GLU A 57 -20.89 -27.86 9.16
CA GLU A 57 -22.32 -27.60 8.95
C GLU A 57 -23.05 -27.41 10.29
N ASP A 58 -22.77 -28.22 11.30
CA ASP A 58 -23.34 -28.06 12.65
C ASP A 58 -22.96 -26.69 13.26
N ALA A 59 -21.71 -26.24 13.07
CA ALA A 59 -21.27 -24.91 13.50
C ALA A 59 -21.94 -23.76 12.72
N LEU A 60 -22.37 -23.99 11.48
CA LEU A 60 -23.11 -23.02 10.67
C LEU A 60 -24.60 -22.99 11.05
N VAL A 61 -25.17 -24.12 11.48
CA VAL A 61 -26.55 -24.23 11.97
C VAL A 61 -26.68 -23.68 13.40
N CYS A 62 -25.63 -23.78 14.23
CA CYS A 62 -25.55 -23.11 15.54
C CYS A 62 -25.24 -21.60 15.47
N ARG A 63 -25.41 -20.95 14.31
CA ARG A 63 -25.52 -19.49 14.28
C ARG A 63 -26.88 -19.10 14.84
N GLU A 64 -26.91 -18.90 16.15
CA GLU A 64 -27.88 -17.98 16.75
C GLU A 64 -27.89 -16.69 15.90
N GLN A 65 -29.09 -16.15 15.66
CA GLN A 65 -29.25 -14.86 14.98
C GLN A 65 -28.21 -13.88 15.53
N PRO A 66 -27.58 -13.03 14.70
CA PRO A 66 -26.63 -12.07 15.20
C PRO A 66 -27.37 -11.17 16.18
N THR A 67 -27.25 -11.45 17.47
CA THR A 67 -27.46 -10.45 18.51
C THR A 67 -26.59 -9.30 18.08
N LEU A 68 -27.24 -8.17 17.83
CA LEU A 68 -26.61 -6.90 17.57
C LEU A 68 -25.68 -6.67 18.76
N MET A 69 -24.42 -7.09 18.64
CA MET A 69 -23.42 -6.75 19.63
C MET A 69 -23.21 -5.28 19.41
N ASP A 70 -23.80 -4.48 20.30
CA ASP A 70 -23.34 -3.11 20.48
C ASP A 70 -21.85 -3.21 20.73
N LEU A 71 -21.06 -2.74 19.76
CA LEU A 71 -19.63 -2.57 19.96
C LEU A 71 -19.51 -1.71 21.21
N PRO A 72 -18.66 -2.09 22.19
CA PRO A 72 -18.45 -1.24 23.35
C PRO A 72 -18.12 0.17 22.84
N PRO A 73 -18.76 1.22 23.39
CA PRO A 73 -18.47 2.59 22.99
C PRO A 73 -16.96 2.77 23.05
N THR A 74 -16.35 3.36 22.01
CA THR A 74 -14.90 3.45 21.83
C THR A 74 -14.24 3.80 23.16
N ILE A 75 -13.68 2.79 23.84
CA ILE A 75 -13.24 2.99 25.21
C ILE A 75 -11.86 3.63 25.15
N HIS A 76 -11.79 4.95 25.32
CA HIS A 76 -10.54 5.66 25.60
C HIS A 76 -10.10 5.32 27.03
N ASN A 77 -9.65 4.08 27.24
CA ASN A 77 -9.44 3.48 28.57
C ASN A 77 -8.13 3.91 29.25
N VAL A 78 -7.33 4.76 28.62
CA VAL A 78 -6.10 5.26 29.24
C VAL A 78 -6.36 6.68 29.70
N GLN A 79 -6.36 6.90 31.01
CA GLN A 79 -6.29 8.23 31.56
C GLN A 79 -4.86 8.73 31.29
N VAL A 80 -4.66 9.36 30.14
CA VAL A 80 -3.33 9.79 29.70
C VAL A 80 -3.00 11.11 30.39
N ASP A 81 -1.82 11.17 30.96
CA ASP A 81 -1.25 12.41 31.47
C ASP A 81 -1.10 13.44 30.31
N PRO A 82 -1.66 14.66 30.44
CA PRO A 82 -1.51 15.72 29.43
C PRO A 82 -0.05 16.08 29.12
N GLU A 83 0.85 15.97 30.11
CA GLU A 83 2.27 16.21 29.91
C GLU A 83 2.88 15.15 28.98
N LEU A 84 2.52 13.88 29.19
CA LEU A 84 2.92 12.77 28.32
C LEU A 84 2.43 13.00 26.89
N LEU A 85 1.16 13.37 26.69
CA LEU A 85 0.62 13.66 25.35
C LEU A 85 1.39 14.80 24.66
N THR A 86 1.73 15.85 25.41
CA THR A 86 2.51 16.98 24.89
C THR A 86 3.90 16.52 24.46
N ASN A 87 4.58 15.72 25.29
CA ASN A 87 5.92 15.19 24.99
C ASN A 87 5.91 14.28 23.76
N LEU A 88 4.91 13.39 23.64
CA LEU A 88 4.75 12.51 22.47
C LEU A 88 4.43 13.31 21.21
N SER A 89 3.59 14.35 21.30
CA SER A 89 3.29 15.25 20.19
C SER A 89 4.56 15.94 19.70
N VAL A 90 5.36 16.51 20.61
CA VAL A 90 6.65 17.15 20.28
C VAL A 90 7.62 16.18 19.61
N LEU A 91 7.72 14.95 20.12
CA LEU A 91 8.54 13.89 19.54
C LEU A 91 8.12 13.60 18.10
N VAL A 92 6.82 13.37 17.86
CA VAL A 92 6.27 13.06 16.54
C VAL A 92 6.46 14.24 15.59
N THR A 93 6.12 15.46 16.01
CA THR A 93 6.28 16.65 15.14
C THR A 93 7.73 16.83 14.73
N SER A 94 8.67 16.73 15.67
CA SER A 94 10.11 16.82 15.41
C SER A 94 10.60 15.73 14.46
N TYR A 95 10.10 14.51 14.62
CA TYR A 95 10.39 13.38 13.74
C TYR A 95 9.90 13.65 12.31
N LEU A 96 8.65 14.12 12.14
CA LEU A 96 8.07 14.43 10.84
C LEU A 96 8.77 15.62 10.16
N ASP A 97 9.18 16.63 10.91
CA ASP A 97 9.98 17.76 10.40
C ASP A 97 11.34 17.31 9.85
N ALA A 98 12.01 16.40 10.57
CA ALA A 98 13.24 15.79 10.11
C ALA A 98 13.01 14.93 8.85
N PHE A 99 11.88 14.23 8.77
CA PHE A 99 11.52 13.40 7.63
C PHE A 99 11.30 14.23 6.35
N GLU A 100 10.55 15.33 6.49
CA GLU A 100 10.18 16.20 5.37
C GLU A 100 11.35 17.01 4.81
N THR A 101 12.40 17.19 5.60
CA THR A 101 13.61 17.94 5.24
C THR A 101 14.61 16.96 4.64
N GLY A 102 14.56 16.79 3.31
CA GLY A 102 15.31 15.77 2.56
C GLY A 102 16.77 15.59 3.01
N ASP A 103 17.52 16.69 3.17
CA ASP A 103 18.93 16.65 3.61
C ASP A 103 19.12 16.24 5.07
N LEU A 104 18.11 16.46 5.91
CA LEU A 104 18.09 16.07 7.32
C LEU A 104 17.50 14.69 7.56
N ARG A 105 17.09 13.94 6.53
CA ARG A 105 16.60 12.55 6.73
C ARG A 105 17.64 11.66 7.41
N LYS A 106 18.93 11.97 7.27
CA LYS A 106 20.01 11.32 8.04
C LYS A 106 19.87 11.44 9.56
N ARG A 107 19.27 12.54 10.03
CA ARG A 107 19.00 12.80 11.46
C ARG A 107 17.80 12.02 11.99
N LEU A 108 17.00 11.38 11.13
CA LEU A 108 15.94 10.49 11.60
C LEU A 108 16.49 9.39 12.51
N ILE A 109 17.75 9.03 12.32
CA ILE A 109 18.41 8.02 13.15
C ILE A 109 18.56 8.45 14.61
N ASP A 110 18.62 9.75 14.88
CA ASP A 110 18.75 10.29 16.22
C ASP A 110 17.51 9.98 17.08
N PHE A 111 16.37 9.65 16.45
CA PHE A 111 15.14 9.25 17.13
C PHE A 111 15.10 7.78 17.51
N TYR A 112 15.97 6.92 16.96
CA TYR A 112 15.91 5.47 17.16
C TYR A 112 16.97 4.96 18.14
N ALA A 113 16.63 3.94 18.91
CA ALA A 113 17.60 3.14 19.64
C ALA A 113 18.50 2.35 18.65
N PRO A 114 19.75 2.01 19.02
CA PRO A 114 20.70 1.33 18.13
C PRO A 114 20.21 -0.02 17.59
N ASP A 115 19.45 -0.75 18.40
CA ASP A 115 18.86 -2.07 18.13
C ASP A 115 17.37 -2.01 17.77
N ALA A 116 16.86 -0.81 17.49
CA ALA A 116 15.48 -0.63 17.08
C ALA A 116 15.18 -1.36 15.77
N TYR A 117 13.89 -1.58 15.50
CA TYR A 117 13.45 -2.06 14.21
C TYR A 117 12.25 -1.30 13.66
N LEU A 118 12.16 -1.29 12.34
CA LEU A 118 11.06 -0.67 11.61
C LEU A 118 10.46 -1.66 10.61
N THR A 119 9.14 -1.77 10.61
CA THR A 119 8.42 -2.45 9.53
C THR A 119 7.60 -1.47 8.70
N LEU A 120 7.66 -1.63 7.37
CA LEU A 120 6.74 -0.95 6.48
C LEU A 120 5.66 -1.93 6.03
N GLN A 121 4.41 -1.49 6.07
CA GLN A 121 3.25 -2.17 5.56
C GLN A 121 2.53 -1.26 4.58
N ILE A 122 1.88 -1.85 3.58
CA ILE A 122 0.94 -1.09 2.74
C ILE A 122 -0.38 -1.84 2.63
N THR A 123 -1.48 -1.10 2.51
CA THR A 123 -2.82 -1.67 2.35
C THR A 123 -3.48 -1.17 1.05
N PRO A 124 -2.87 -1.49 -0.10
CA PRO A 124 -3.26 -0.91 -1.38
C PRO A 124 -4.70 -1.22 -1.81
N TYR A 125 -5.32 -2.23 -1.20
CA TYR A 125 -6.64 -2.72 -1.60
C TYR A 125 -7.79 -2.17 -0.75
N LEU A 126 -7.55 -1.31 0.25
CA LEU A 126 -8.60 -0.79 1.14
C LEU A 126 -9.71 -0.06 0.36
N CYS A 127 -9.35 0.73 -0.66
CA CYS A 127 -10.32 1.46 -1.48
C CYS A 127 -10.81 0.67 -2.71
N ILE A 128 -10.37 -0.57 -2.91
CA ILE A 128 -10.62 -1.36 -4.13
C ILE A 128 -11.69 -2.45 -3.89
N HIS A 129 -12.31 -2.47 -2.71
CA HIS A 129 -13.28 -3.51 -2.34
C HIS A 129 -14.49 -3.52 -3.30
N ASP A 130 -15.05 -2.35 -3.61
CA ASP A 130 -16.22 -2.24 -4.51
C ASP A 130 -15.87 -2.59 -5.97
N ASP A 131 -14.65 -2.26 -6.39
CA ASP A 131 -14.14 -2.62 -7.72
C ASP A 131 -13.95 -4.13 -7.86
N ILE A 132 -13.46 -4.79 -6.81
CA ILE A 132 -13.28 -6.24 -6.77
C ILE A 132 -14.65 -6.95 -6.77
N GLN A 133 -15.68 -6.31 -6.22
CA GLN A 133 -17.06 -6.77 -6.34
C GLN A 133 -17.67 -6.53 -7.72
N ASN A 134 -17.18 -5.57 -8.50
CA ASN A 134 -17.74 -5.18 -9.80
C ASN A 134 -16.81 -5.45 -10.99
N ILE A 135 -15.96 -6.48 -10.89
CA ILE A 135 -14.97 -6.80 -11.92
C ILE A 135 -15.63 -7.07 -13.27
N PRO A 136 -15.26 -6.32 -14.34
CA PRO A 136 -15.79 -6.54 -15.67
C PRO A 136 -15.43 -7.93 -16.18
N THR A 137 -16.32 -8.49 -17.01
CA THR A 137 -16.15 -9.82 -17.60
C THR A 137 -15.08 -9.85 -18.69
N LYS A 138 -14.68 -8.68 -19.21
CA LYS A 138 -13.60 -8.56 -20.19
C LYS A 138 -12.25 -8.58 -19.49
N ARG A 139 -11.25 -9.12 -20.20
CA ARG A 139 -9.85 -9.18 -19.77
C ARG A 139 -9.23 -7.79 -19.90
N GLU A 140 -9.76 -6.81 -19.17
CA GLU A 140 -9.06 -5.56 -18.96
C GLU A 140 -7.77 -5.94 -18.24
N LYS A 141 -6.65 -5.76 -18.94
CA LYS A 141 -5.35 -5.84 -18.30
C LYS A 141 -5.37 -4.69 -17.30
N LEU A 142 -5.35 -4.98 -16.00
CA LEU A 142 -4.95 -4.01 -14.99
C LEU A 142 -3.49 -3.63 -15.30
N LYS A 143 -3.34 -2.69 -16.23
CA LYS A 143 -2.07 -2.16 -16.74
C LYS A 143 -1.61 -0.95 -15.96
N ALA A 144 -2.44 -0.40 -15.08
CA ALA A 144 -2.05 0.70 -14.23
C ALA A 144 -0.88 0.23 -13.35
N GLN A 145 0.28 0.87 -13.49
CA GLN A 145 1.26 0.87 -12.42
C GLN A 145 0.54 1.44 -11.20
N PRO A 146 0.45 0.70 -10.10
CA PRO A 146 -0.15 1.29 -8.94
C PRO A 146 0.79 2.33 -8.37
N SER A 147 0.22 3.43 -7.95
CA SER A 147 0.86 4.58 -7.34
C SER A 147 1.56 4.24 -6.01
N TRP A 148 1.40 3.03 -5.47
CA TRP A 148 2.16 2.54 -4.31
C TRP A 148 3.37 1.65 -4.69
N ALA A 149 3.73 1.55 -5.98
CA ALA A 149 4.84 0.71 -6.45
C ALA A 149 6.17 0.98 -5.72
N GLU A 150 6.42 2.24 -5.36
CA GLU A 150 7.62 2.68 -4.64
C GLU A 150 7.75 2.02 -3.25
N TYR A 151 6.63 1.74 -2.60
CA TYR A 151 6.59 1.12 -1.27
C TYR A 151 6.62 -0.42 -1.31
N GLU A 152 6.21 -1.05 -2.42
CA GLU A 152 6.07 -2.52 -2.51
C GLU A 152 7.38 -3.28 -2.27
N ARG A 153 8.53 -2.65 -2.57
CA ARG A 153 9.85 -3.23 -2.33
C ARG A 153 10.20 -3.37 -0.85
N PHE A 154 9.62 -2.53 0.01
CA PHE A 154 9.90 -2.51 1.45
C PHE A 154 8.76 -3.14 2.25
N ALA A 155 7.54 -3.20 1.71
CA ALA A 155 6.37 -3.67 2.44
C ALA A 155 6.44 -5.15 2.83
N VAL A 156 6.44 -5.44 4.14
CA VAL A 156 6.59 -6.81 4.69
C VAL A 156 5.31 -7.64 4.61
N ASN A 157 4.15 -6.99 4.53
CA ASN A 157 2.84 -7.64 4.57
C ASN A 157 2.34 -8.14 3.19
N LEU A 158 3.10 -7.91 2.12
CA LEU A 158 2.70 -8.29 0.76
C LEU A 158 3.03 -9.74 0.41
N ILE A 159 2.00 -10.58 0.39
CA ILE A 159 2.12 -12.00 0.03
C ILE A 159 1.82 -12.20 -1.48
N PRO A 160 2.73 -12.82 -2.25
CA PRO A 160 2.54 -13.11 -3.67
C PRO A 160 1.26 -13.89 -3.96
N GLY A 161 0.33 -13.28 -4.69
CA GLY A 161 -0.95 -13.90 -5.05
C GLY A 161 -1.97 -13.97 -3.91
N ALA A 162 -1.84 -13.10 -2.90
CA ALA A 162 -2.81 -12.92 -1.82
C ALA A 162 -3.57 -11.59 -1.93
N VAL A 163 -3.99 -11.21 -3.13
CA VAL A 163 -4.92 -10.07 -3.28
C VAL A 163 -6.24 -10.42 -2.56
N PRO A 164 -6.90 -9.49 -1.86
CA PRO A 164 -8.24 -9.70 -1.34
C PRO A 164 -9.20 -10.18 -2.42
N LEU A 165 -10.02 -11.19 -2.10
CA LEU A 165 -11.01 -11.75 -3.01
C LEU A 165 -12.40 -11.70 -2.38
N PRO A 166 -13.47 -11.54 -3.18
CA PRO A 166 -14.83 -11.73 -2.69
C PRO A 166 -14.98 -13.14 -2.12
N ALA A 167 -15.81 -13.29 -1.08
CA ALA A 167 -16.01 -14.57 -0.41
C ALA A 167 -16.37 -15.72 -1.38
N TRP A 168 -17.23 -15.46 -2.37
CA TRP A 168 -17.62 -16.45 -3.39
C TRP A 168 -16.43 -16.92 -4.24
N ALA A 169 -15.52 -16.01 -4.58
CA ALA A 169 -14.33 -16.31 -5.38
C ALA A 169 -13.31 -17.08 -4.55
N TRP A 170 -13.11 -16.68 -3.28
CA TRP A 170 -12.28 -17.39 -2.33
C TRP A 170 -12.75 -18.83 -2.14
N ALA A 171 -14.03 -19.05 -1.84
CA ALA A 171 -14.62 -20.37 -1.69
C ALA A 171 -14.41 -21.24 -2.94
N SER A 172 -14.57 -20.65 -4.12
CA SER A 172 -14.38 -21.34 -5.41
C SER A 172 -12.91 -21.71 -5.72
N LEU A 173 -11.95 -20.95 -5.21
CA LEU A 173 -10.52 -21.26 -5.36
C LEU A 173 -10.07 -22.31 -4.36
N SER A 174 -10.48 -22.17 -3.09
CA SER A 174 -10.13 -23.08 -2.01
C SER A 174 -10.67 -24.49 -2.24
N THR A 175 -11.91 -24.61 -2.73
CA THR A 175 -12.50 -25.90 -3.12
C THR A 175 -11.79 -26.56 -4.29
N ALA A 176 -11.33 -25.80 -5.30
CA ALA A 176 -10.56 -26.33 -6.42
C ALA A 176 -9.18 -26.88 -5.99
N VAL A 177 -8.52 -26.22 -5.04
CA VAL A 177 -7.25 -26.69 -4.46
C VAL A 177 -7.46 -27.95 -3.62
N ALA A 178 -8.52 -28.00 -2.80
CA ALA A 178 -8.80 -29.11 -1.89
C ALA A 178 -9.32 -30.40 -2.58
N THR A 179 -9.90 -30.29 -3.78
CA THR A 179 -10.53 -31.41 -4.49
C THR A 179 -9.74 -31.88 -5.72
N GLY A 180 -8.69 -31.14 -6.11
CA GLY A 180 -7.88 -31.40 -7.28
C GLY A 180 -8.58 -31.05 -8.61
N PRO A 181 -7.83 -30.79 -9.69
CA PRO A 181 -8.35 -30.20 -10.94
C PRO A 181 -9.36 -31.07 -11.72
N LYS A 182 -9.66 -32.30 -11.26
CA LYS A 182 -10.46 -33.29 -11.98
C LYS A 182 -11.73 -33.75 -11.24
N SER A 183 -12.05 -33.22 -10.04
CA SER A 183 -13.26 -33.65 -9.34
C SER A 183 -14.51 -32.94 -9.89
N GLU A 184 -15.58 -33.68 -10.16
CA GLU A 184 -16.87 -33.11 -10.60
C GLU A 184 -17.53 -32.27 -9.49
N GLN A 185 -17.21 -32.52 -8.23
CA GLN A 185 -17.66 -31.73 -7.06
C GLN A 185 -17.04 -30.33 -7.02
N SER A 186 -15.84 -30.13 -7.60
CA SER A 186 -15.22 -28.80 -7.73
C SER A 186 -15.96 -27.89 -8.72
N ARG A 187 -16.95 -28.42 -9.43
CA ARG A 187 -17.85 -27.69 -10.33
C ARG A 187 -19.24 -27.55 -9.70
N GLN A 188 -19.33 -27.22 -8.41
CA GLN A 188 -20.50 -26.46 -7.95
C GLN A 188 -20.66 -25.30 -8.94
N LYS A 189 -21.74 -25.36 -9.72
CA LYS A 189 -21.82 -24.74 -11.05
C LYS A 189 -21.96 -23.23 -10.89
N LEU A 190 -20.84 -22.54 -10.66
CA LEU A 190 -20.73 -21.10 -10.87
C LEU A 190 -21.42 -20.77 -12.20
N GLY A 191 -22.25 -19.74 -12.21
CA GLY A 191 -22.91 -19.28 -13.42
C GLY A 191 -21.88 -18.92 -14.49
N LYS A 192 -22.30 -18.84 -15.76
CA LYS A 192 -21.41 -18.43 -16.87
C LYS A 192 -20.70 -17.10 -16.55
N TYR A 193 -21.43 -16.17 -15.93
CA TYR A 193 -20.95 -14.87 -15.49
C TYR A 193 -19.85 -14.98 -14.41
N ASP A 194 -20.10 -15.70 -13.32
CA ASP A 194 -19.12 -15.83 -12.23
C ASP A 194 -17.88 -16.63 -12.63
N ARG A 195 -18.01 -17.60 -13.54
CA ARG A 195 -16.84 -18.28 -14.11
C ARG A 195 -15.93 -17.31 -14.87
N GLN A 196 -16.52 -16.35 -15.58
CA GLN A 196 -15.77 -15.36 -16.32
C GLN A 196 -15.07 -14.37 -15.36
N ARG A 197 -15.77 -13.90 -14.33
CA ARG A 197 -15.18 -13.07 -13.25
C ARG A 197 -14.06 -13.80 -12.51
N LEU A 198 -14.26 -15.07 -12.16
CA LEU A 198 -13.25 -15.90 -11.50
C LEU A 198 -11.99 -16.07 -12.36
N LYS A 199 -12.15 -16.17 -13.69
CA LYS A 199 -11.01 -16.23 -14.62
C LYS A 199 -10.19 -14.93 -14.61
N VAL A 200 -10.85 -13.78 -14.54
CA VAL A 200 -10.18 -12.47 -14.41
C VAL A 200 -9.44 -12.37 -13.07
N LEU A 201 -10.11 -12.71 -11.97
CA LEU A 201 -9.52 -12.73 -10.63
C LEU A 201 -8.28 -13.65 -10.54
N ARG A 202 -8.34 -14.85 -11.12
CA ARG A 202 -7.17 -15.75 -11.19
C ARG A 202 -6.01 -15.12 -11.97
N ALA A 203 -6.30 -14.48 -13.11
CA ALA A 203 -5.27 -13.80 -13.89
C ALA A 203 -4.64 -12.65 -13.08
N PHE A 204 -5.45 -11.93 -12.30
CA PHE A 204 -4.96 -10.87 -11.41
C PHE A 204 -4.05 -11.40 -10.30
N GLN A 205 -4.45 -12.49 -9.61
CA GLN A 205 -3.61 -13.13 -8.60
C GLN A 205 -2.25 -13.59 -9.16
N VAL A 206 -2.25 -14.18 -10.36
CA VAL A 206 -1.01 -14.62 -11.03
C VAL A 206 -0.13 -13.42 -11.41
N ALA A 207 -0.72 -12.36 -11.96
CA ALA A 207 0.02 -11.15 -12.31
C ALA A 207 0.63 -10.47 -11.06
N HIS A 208 -0.15 -10.37 -9.98
CA HIS A 208 0.32 -9.86 -8.69
C HIS A 208 1.48 -10.69 -8.13
N SER A 209 1.36 -12.03 -8.14
CA SER A 209 2.43 -12.93 -7.70
C SER A 209 3.72 -12.74 -8.51
N GLN A 210 3.60 -12.63 -9.84
CA GLN A 210 4.76 -12.41 -10.71
C GLN A 210 5.41 -11.05 -10.45
N ARG A 211 4.60 -10.01 -10.24
CA ARG A 211 5.08 -8.67 -9.96
C ARG A 211 5.87 -8.60 -8.66
N LEU A 212 5.34 -9.13 -7.54
CA LEU A 212 6.07 -9.13 -6.26
C LEU A 212 7.37 -9.94 -6.32
N LYS A 213 7.41 -11.03 -7.10
CA LYS A 213 8.65 -11.76 -7.37
C LYS A 213 9.66 -10.90 -8.13
N ASN A 214 9.22 -10.13 -9.13
CA ASN A 214 10.09 -9.21 -9.87
C ASN A 214 10.62 -8.09 -8.96
N VAL A 215 9.74 -7.46 -8.16
CA VAL A 215 10.10 -6.41 -7.19
C VAL A 215 11.17 -6.91 -6.21
N SER A 216 11.02 -8.12 -5.69
CA SER A 216 12.01 -8.69 -4.75
C SER A 216 13.38 -8.89 -5.39
N ARG A 217 13.40 -9.31 -6.66
CA ARG A 217 14.64 -9.51 -7.42
C ARG A 217 15.30 -8.16 -7.73
N SER A 218 14.52 -7.18 -8.20
CA SER A 218 15.04 -5.86 -8.58
C SER A 218 15.51 -5.03 -7.39
N ALA A 219 14.82 -5.12 -6.24
CA ALA A 219 15.24 -4.43 -5.03
C ALA A 219 16.61 -4.89 -4.52
N SER A 220 16.96 -6.16 -4.73
CA SER A 220 18.29 -6.71 -4.40
C SER A 220 19.39 -6.23 -5.35
N SER A 221 19.02 -5.64 -6.50
CA SER A 221 19.92 -5.21 -7.56
C SER A 221 19.71 -3.74 -7.98
N ALA A 222 19.00 -2.95 -7.17
CA ALA A 222 18.57 -1.61 -7.54
C ALA A 222 19.78 -0.68 -7.77
N SER A 223 19.67 0.21 -8.76
CA SER A 223 20.68 1.20 -9.12
C SER A 223 20.86 2.29 -8.05
N ASP A 224 20.05 2.32 -6.99
CA ASP A 224 20.13 3.28 -5.87
C ASP A 224 21.41 3.12 -5.01
N ARG A 225 22.44 2.44 -5.53
CA ARG A 225 23.80 2.33 -4.98
C ARG A 225 24.61 3.63 -5.11
N TRP A 226 24.16 4.59 -5.91
CA TRP A 226 24.88 5.86 -6.17
C TRP A 226 24.71 6.92 -5.07
N LEU A 227 23.83 6.71 -4.09
CA LEU A 227 23.80 7.53 -2.87
C LEU A 227 24.92 7.05 -1.94
N GLU A 228 26.16 7.46 -2.21
CA GLU A 228 27.37 7.00 -1.48
C GLU A 228 27.26 7.14 0.04
N SER A 229 26.41 8.04 0.53
CA SER A 229 26.20 8.33 1.95
C SER A 229 24.96 7.68 2.57
N VAL A 230 24.20 6.88 1.83
CA VAL A 230 23.01 6.17 2.32
C VAL A 230 23.31 4.67 2.37
N PRO A 231 23.07 3.98 3.52
CA PRO A 231 23.26 2.54 3.62
C PRO A 231 22.52 1.77 2.53
N LEU A 232 22.96 0.55 2.24
CA LEU A 232 22.26 -0.34 1.29
C LEU A 232 20.78 -0.48 1.69
N PRO A 233 19.87 -0.64 0.71
CA PRO A 233 18.47 -0.88 1.04
C PRO A 233 18.37 -2.18 1.87
N PRO A 234 17.45 -2.24 2.84
CA PRO A 234 17.19 -3.49 3.54
C PRO A 234 16.76 -4.56 2.55
N LEU A 235 16.90 -5.82 2.98
CA LEU A 235 16.40 -6.95 2.21
C LEU A 235 14.91 -6.73 1.91
N ALA A 236 14.55 -6.85 0.63
CA ALA A 236 13.20 -6.56 0.17
C ALA A 236 12.15 -7.33 0.98
N ARG A 237 11.13 -6.61 1.46
CA ARG A 237 10.01 -7.15 2.25
C ARG A 237 10.44 -7.83 3.56
N ARG A 238 11.48 -7.30 4.20
CA ARG A 238 11.88 -7.63 5.58
C ARG A 238 11.86 -6.39 6.45
N GLU A 239 11.81 -6.62 7.75
CA GLU A 239 12.05 -5.64 8.80
C GLU A 239 13.43 -4.98 8.61
N ALA A 240 13.50 -3.66 8.81
CA ALA A 240 14.75 -2.92 8.87
C ALA A 240 15.30 -3.00 10.30
N LEU A 241 16.48 -3.58 10.48
CA LEU A 241 17.07 -3.84 11.80
C LEU A 241 18.25 -2.92 12.07
N GLY A 242 18.14 -2.15 13.15
CA GLY A 242 19.15 -1.20 13.58
C GLY A 242 19.30 0.00 12.65
N HIS A 243 20.21 0.88 13.04
CA HIS A 243 20.32 2.20 12.43
C HIS A 243 20.57 2.18 10.91
N ALA A 244 21.49 1.36 10.43
CA ALA A 244 21.84 1.35 9.00
C ALA A 244 20.64 1.00 8.10
N ASP A 245 19.89 -0.05 8.46
CA ASP A 245 18.74 -0.50 7.68
C ASP A 245 17.57 0.49 7.77
N ILE A 246 17.31 1.03 8.98
CA ILE A 246 16.24 2.02 9.20
C ILE A 246 16.50 3.27 8.38
N LEU A 247 17.72 3.82 8.46
CA LEU A 247 18.09 4.98 7.67
C LEU A 247 18.04 4.67 6.17
N GLY A 248 18.50 3.49 5.76
CA GLY A 248 18.43 3.05 4.36
C GLY A 248 17.00 2.97 3.83
N LEU A 249 16.04 2.55 4.67
CA LEU A 249 14.62 2.51 4.34
C LEU A 249 14.00 3.90 4.28
N LEU A 250 14.13 4.71 5.34
CA LEU A 250 13.51 6.04 5.45
C LEU A 250 14.08 7.03 4.42
N SER A 251 15.37 6.94 4.10
CA SER A 251 15.98 7.79 3.06
C SER A 251 15.44 7.48 1.65
N ARG A 252 14.86 6.29 1.43
CA ARG A 252 14.31 5.85 0.13
C ARG A 252 12.79 5.96 0.05
N PHE A 253 12.12 6.37 1.12
CA PHE A 253 10.70 6.69 1.04
C PHE A 253 10.47 7.86 0.10
N PRO A 254 9.35 7.90 -0.64
CA PRO A 254 8.92 9.11 -1.32
C PRO A 254 8.89 10.32 -0.39
N ASP A 255 9.01 11.52 -0.96
CA ASP A 255 8.78 12.75 -0.22
C ASP A 255 7.30 12.83 0.18
N LEU A 256 7.07 12.77 1.48
CA LEU A 256 5.75 12.86 2.11
C LEU A 256 5.70 14.15 2.94
N ILE A 257 4.74 15.02 2.62
CA ILE A 257 4.43 16.22 3.38
C ILE A 257 3.26 15.87 4.30
N HIS A 258 3.51 15.78 5.60
CA HIS A 258 2.50 15.39 6.58
C HIS A 258 1.64 16.59 6.97
N VAL A 259 0.33 16.38 7.01
CA VAL A 259 -0.64 17.41 7.40
C VAL A 259 -0.78 17.37 8.92
N LYS A 260 -0.15 18.33 9.59
CA LYS A 260 -0.08 18.43 11.06
C LYS A 260 -1.26 19.21 11.68
N ALA A 261 -2.30 19.47 10.90
CA ALA A 261 -3.53 20.08 11.42
C ALA A 261 -4.29 19.06 12.27
N ASP A 262 -4.82 19.48 13.41
CA ASP A 262 -5.47 18.60 14.40
C ASP A 262 -6.62 17.77 13.79
N GLU A 263 -7.34 18.32 12.82
CA GLU A 263 -8.42 17.61 12.14
C GLU A 263 -7.94 16.50 11.18
N CYS A 264 -6.65 16.48 10.85
CA CYS A 264 -6.03 15.54 9.91
C CYS A 264 -5.11 14.52 10.59
N CYS A 265 -4.88 14.64 11.90
CA CYS A 265 -4.00 13.76 12.66
C CYS A 265 -4.67 13.26 13.94
N CYS A 266 -4.13 12.17 14.49
CA CYS A 266 -4.61 11.59 15.74
C CYS A 266 -3.44 10.93 16.46
N LEU A 267 -3.36 11.12 17.77
CA LEU A 267 -2.38 10.46 18.63
C LEU A 267 -3.13 9.74 19.74
N ASP A 268 -2.99 8.42 19.78
CA ASP A 268 -3.65 7.54 20.74
C ASP A 268 -2.61 6.77 21.56
N VAL A 269 -2.54 7.01 22.87
CA VAL A 269 -1.69 6.21 23.77
C VAL A 269 -2.39 4.89 24.08
N ILE A 270 -1.73 3.77 23.73
CA ILE A 270 -2.22 2.42 23.98
C ILE A 270 -1.84 1.97 25.39
N SER A 271 -0.58 2.17 25.75
CA SER A 271 -0.05 1.87 27.08
C SER A 271 1.09 2.82 27.42
N ALA A 272 1.18 3.20 28.69
CA ALA A 272 2.25 4.02 29.24
C ALA A 272 2.79 3.32 30.48
N GLU A 273 3.86 2.56 30.30
CA GLU A 273 4.54 1.82 31.36
C GLU A 273 5.91 2.44 31.65
N THR A 274 6.48 2.11 32.81
CA THR A 274 7.81 2.62 33.21
C THR A 274 8.94 2.15 32.29
N THR A 275 8.74 1.03 31.59
CA THR A 275 9.74 0.45 30.69
C THR A 275 9.56 0.87 29.24
N ALA A 276 8.33 1.14 28.82
CA ALA A 276 8.02 1.52 27.45
C ALA A 276 6.67 2.23 27.36
N ILE A 277 6.57 3.16 26.42
CA ILE A 277 5.31 3.81 26.05
C ILE A 277 4.94 3.35 24.64
N CYS A 278 3.72 2.82 24.48
CA CYS A 278 3.18 2.39 23.20
C CYS A 278 2.06 3.34 22.78
N PHE A 279 2.19 3.91 21.59
CA PHE A 279 1.17 4.82 21.06
C PHE A 279 1.04 4.68 19.54
N ARG A 280 -0.11 5.11 19.04
CA ARG A 280 -0.40 5.21 17.62
C ARG A 280 -0.45 6.67 17.22
N TYR A 281 0.09 6.94 16.05
CA TYR A 281 -0.05 8.21 15.38
C TYR A 281 -0.62 7.97 13.98
N TYR A 282 -1.64 8.73 13.63
CA TYR A 282 -2.20 8.77 12.29
C TYR A 282 -2.11 10.20 11.76
N CYS A 283 -1.81 10.35 10.47
CA CYS A 283 -2.05 11.60 9.77
C CYS A 283 -2.30 11.39 8.27
N LEU A 284 -2.91 12.39 7.64
CA LEU A 284 -2.88 12.52 6.18
C LEU A 284 -1.52 13.06 5.73
N ALA A 285 -1.02 12.56 4.61
CA ALA A 285 0.20 13.06 3.98
C ALA A 285 0.04 13.22 2.46
N ALA A 286 0.69 14.23 1.90
CA ALA A 286 0.75 14.48 0.47
C ALA A 286 2.08 13.99 -0.11
N GLU A 287 2.00 13.13 -1.12
CA GLU A 287 3.12 12.63 -1.89
C GLU A 287 3.18 13.38 -3.22
N THR A 288 4.28 14.09 -3.47
CA THR A 288 4.44 14.84 -4.72
C THR A 288 4.58 13.90 -5.91
N ILE A 289 3.76 14.09 -6.94
CA ILE A 289 3.88 13.32 -8.18
C ILE A 289 5.07 13.90 -8.94
N GLN A 290 6.20 13.17 -8.94
CA GLN A 290 7.32 13.53 -9.80
C GLN A 290 6.83 13.47 -11.24
N SER A 291 6.75 14.62 -11.90
CA SER A 291 6.39 14.74 -13.31
C SER A 291 7.44 13.97 -14.12
N MET A 292 7.16 12.69 -14.38
CA MET A 292 7.82 11.95 -15.45
C MET A 292 7.46 12.70 -16.72
N ALA A 293 8.46 13.43 -17.23
CA ALA A 293 8.42 14.12 -18.51
C ALA A 293 7.55 13.37 -19.52
N THR A 294 6.44 13.98 -19.94
CA THR A 294 5.92 14.01 -21.32
C THR A 294 4.52 14.62 -21.31
N THR A 295 4.40 15.78 -21.98
CA THR A 295 3.28 16.17 -22.87
C THR A 295 1.98 15.41 -22.66
N ASP A 296 0.89 16.03 -22.17
CA ASP A 296 -0.55 15.71 -22.41
C ASP A 296 -0.97 14.23 -22.66
N VAL A 297 -0.18 13.26 -22.20
CA VAL A 297 -0.41 11.84 -22.33
C VAL A 297 -1.07 11.50 -21.03
N GLU A 298 -2.41 11.40 -21.11
CA GLU A 298 -3.31 10.77 -20.14
C GLU A 298 -2.53 10.14 -18.98
N LEU A 299 -2.36 10.88 -17.88
CA LEU A 299 -1.81 10.36 -16.63
C LEU A 299 -2.43 8.97 -16.43
N PRO A 300 -1.65 7.88 -16.44
CA PRO A 300 -2.18 6.54 -16.61
C PRO A 300 -3.17 6.26 -15.50
N SER A 301 -4.48 6.31 -15.79
CA SER A 301 -5.63 6.15 -14.87
C SER A 301 -5.19 5.73 -13.46
N TYR A 302 -4.66 6.68 -12.69
CA TYR A 302 -4.24 6.41 -11.33
C TYR A 302 -5.53 6.24 -10.55
N ARG A 303 -5.73 5.06 -9.97
CA ARG A 303 -6.92 4.78 -9.16
C ARG A 303 -6.88 5.46 -7.79
N ASP A 304 -5.71 5.97 -7.40
CA ASP A 304 -5.54 6.67 -6.14
C ASP A 304 -6.09 8.09 -6.19
N GLN A 305 -6.55 8.55 -5.04
CA GLN A 305 -7.06 9.91 -4.88
C GLN A 305 -5.92 10.91 -5.04
N THR A 306 -6.13 11.85 -5.95
CA THR A 306 -5.22 12.97 -6.18
C THR A 306 -5.89 14.28 -5.80
N LEU A 307 -5.08 15.23 -5.35
CA LEU A 307 -5.53 16.59 -5.05
C LEU A 307 -4.68 17.57 -5.85
N GLU A 308 -5.35 18.52 -6.50
CA GLU A 308 -4.69 19.64 -7.16
C GLU A 308 -4.33 20.73 -6.14
N VAL A 309 -3.06 21.14 -6.18
CA VAL A 309 -2.47 22.18 -5.35
C VAL A 309 -1.77 23.18 -6.28
N LEU A 310 -2.44 24.27 -6.60
CA LEU A 310 -1.86 25.33 -7.43
C LEU A 310 -0.81 26.14 -6.63
N PRO A 311 0.33 26.54 -7.23
CA PRO A 311 0.80 26.24 -8.60
C PRO A 311 1.62 24.93 -8.72
N TYR A 312 1.75 24.14 -7.67
CA TYR A 312 2.68 23.00 -7.59
C TYR A 312 2.20 21.70 -8.27
N GLY A 313 0.97 21.67 -8.79
CA GLY A 313 0.41 20.53 -9.52
C GLY A 313 -0.37 19.56 -8.64
N ARG A 314 -0.40 18.27 -9.04
CA ARG A 314 -1.16 17.23 -8.34
C ARG A 314 -0.30 16.44 -7.36
N VAL A 315 -0.89 16.06 -6.23
CA VAL A 315 -0.29 15.18 -5.22
C VAL A 315 -1.15 13.94 -5.01
N PHE A 316 -0.53 12.80 -4.67
CA PHE A 316 -1.28 11.67 -4.09
C PHE A 316 -1.52 11.95 -2.62
N VAL A 317 -2.71 11.61 -2.12
CA VAL A 317 -3.02 11.70 -0.67
C VAL A 317 -2.96 10.32 -0.05
N ARG A 318 -2.20 10.19 1.04
CA ARG A 318 -1.93 8.95 1.76
C ARG A 318 -2.39 9.05 3.21
N GLY A 319 -2.90 7.96 3.74
CA GLY A 319 -3.03 7.77 5.19
C GLY A 319 -1.72 7.19 5.70
N VAL A 320 -1.10 7.84 6.67
CA VAL A 320 0.14 7.39 7.30
C VAL A 320 -0.19 7.01 8.73
N HIS A 321 -0.12 5.72 9.03
CA HIS A 321 -0.32 5.18 10.37
C HIS A 321 1.02 4.70 10.90
N ARG A 322 1.37 5.10 12.12
CA ARG A 322 2.58 4.66 12.81
C ARG A 322 2.18 4.13 14.17
N CYS A 323 2.58 2.91 14.50
CA CYS A 323 2.56 2.40 15.86
C CYS A 323 3.99 2.48 16.39
N LEU A 324 4.21 3.21 17.47
CA LEU A 324 5.52 3.44 18.03
C LEU A 324 5.60 2.87 19.44
N LEU A 325 6.71 2.20 19.71
CA LEU A 325 7.13 1.84 21.06
C LEU A 325 8.39 2.64 21.38
N VAL A 326 8.33 3.43 22.44
CA VAL A 326 9.41 4.35 22.83
C VAL A 326 9.86 4.13 24.27
N LEU A 327 11.13 4.41 24.52
CA LEU A 327 11.72 4.37 25.86
C LEU A 327 11.44 5.67 26.62
N PRO A 328 10.85 5.61 27.83
CA PRO A 328 10.46 6.81 28.58
C PRO A 328 11.64 7.61 29.14
N HIS A 329 12.82 6.99 29.34
CA HIS A 329 13.94 7.60 30.07
C HIS A 329 15.13 8.02 29.18
N SER A 330 15.04 7.81 27.86
CA SER A 330 16.11 8.11 26.90
C SER A 330 15.71 9.21 25.92
N GLU A 331 15.13 10.32 26.41
CA GLU A 331 14.59 11.40 25.55
C GLU A 331 13.51 10.93 24.54
N GLY A 332 12.91 9.76 24.77
CA GLY A 332 11.91 9.18 23.87
C GLY A 332 12.47 8.44 22.66
N LYS A 333 13.56 7.66 22.78
CA LYS A 333 14.04 6.85 21.64
C LYS A 333 13.02 5.77 21.24
N ILE A 334 12.80 5.65 19.95
CA ILE A 334 11.98 4.63 19.31
C ILE A 334 12.75 3.31 19.31
N ILE A 335 12.16 2.26 19.89
CA ILE A 335 12.68 0.89 19.86
C ILE A 335 11.96 0.02 18.83
N GLN A 336 10.71 0.36 18.50
CA GLN A 336 9.94 -0.30 17.44
C GLN A 336 9.03 0.73 16.75
N GLU A 337 9.02 0.68 15.42
CA GLU A 337 8.05 1.39 14.60
C GLU A 337 7.38 0.43 13.60
N ASP A 338 6.05 0.38 13.61
CA ASP A 338 5.26 -0.23 12.55
C ASP A 338 4.55 0.87 11.75
N CYS A 339 5.04 1.12 10.54
CA CYS A 339 4.51 2.12 9.62
C CYS A 339 3.60 1.45 8.60
N CYS A 340 2.39 1.95 8.43
CA CYS A 340 1.43 1.49 7.44
C CYS A 340 0.96 2.67 6.57
N ILE A 341 1.14 2.52 5.25
CA ILE A 341 0.66 3.49 4.26
C ILE A 341 -0.62 2.95 3.63
N THR A 342 -1.67 3.77 3.63
CA THR A 342 -2.99 3.41 3.11
C THR A 342 -3.43 4.38 2.02
N PRO A 343 -4.24 3.92 1.05
CA PRO A 343 -5.04 4.84 0.26
C PRO A 343 -6.06 5.54 1.15
N VAL A 344 -6.54 6.70 0.71
CA VAL A 344 -7.54 7.51 1.41
C VAL A 344 -8.80 7.61 0.57
N SER A 345 -9.98 7.67 1.20
CA SER A 345 -11.25 7.84 0.50
C SER A 345 -11.38 9.24 -0.12
N ALA A 346 -12.07 9.34 -1.25
CA ALA A 346 -12.30 10.63 -1.92
C ALA A 346 -13.01 11.63 -1.00
N SER A 347 -13.98 11.16 -0.19
CA SER A 347 -14.71 11.99 0.77
C SER A 347 -13.78 12.61 1.82
N LEU A 348 -12.84 11.83 2.37
CA LEU A 348 -11.91 12.34 3.38
C LEU A 348 -10.91 13.33 2.76
N VAL A 349 -10.44 13.06 1.54
CA VAL A 349 -9.57 14.01 0.81
C VAL A 349 -10.28 15.34 0.57
N GLN A 350 -11.55 15.31 0.14
CA GLN A 350 -12.32 16.54 -0.09
C GLN A 350 -12.62 17.29 1.21
N GLN A 351 -12.97 16.56 2.27
CA GLN A 351 -13.22 17.13 3.59
C GLN A 351 -12.02 17.93 4.12
N HIS A 352 -10.79 17.44 3.89
CA HIS A 352 -9.56 18.05 4.41
C HIS A 352 -8.73 18.77 3.33
N ALA A 353 -9.29 19.04 2.15
CA ALA A 353 -8.56 19.59 1.02
C ALA A 353 -7.86 20.92 1.32
N ALA A 354 -8.47 21.79 2.13
CA ALA A 354 -7.89 23.07 2.50
C ALA A 354 -6.61 22.91 3.35
N ALA A 355 -6.66 22.06 4.38
CA ALA A 355 -5.52 21.77 5.24
C ALA A 355 -4.37 21.11 4.47
N ILE A 356 -4.70 20.16 3.57
CA ILE A 356 -3.71 19.50 2.71
C ILE A 356 -3.02 20.54 1.80
N ARG A 357 -3.80 21.38 1.09
CA ARG A 357 -3.25 22.43 0.22
C ARG A 357 -2.35 23.38 0.98
N LEU A 358 -2.77 23.83 2.17
CA LEU A 358 -1.99 24.73 3.00
C LEU A 358 -0.65 24.11 3.39
N ALA A 359 -0.64 22.87 3.88
CA ALA A 359 0.58 22.17 4.28
C ALA A 359 1.56 22.01 3.11
N VAL A 360 1.05 21.60 1.93
CA VAL A 360 1.87 21.47 0.72
C VAL A 360 2.45 22.81 0.30
N THR A 361 1.64 23.87 0.21
CA THR A 361 2.09 25.20 -0.19
C THR A 361 3.13 25.76 0.77
N GLN A 362 2.90 25.69 2.08
CA GLN A 362 3.86 26.14 3.09
C GLN A 362 5.19 25.41 2.93
N ARG A 363 5.14 24.08 2.77
CA ARG A 363 6.35 23.27 2.71
C ARG A 363 7.16 23.52 1.44
N LEU A 364 6.50 23.60 0.29
CA LEU A 364 7.17 23.83 -0.98
C LEU A 364 7.75 25.25 -1.05
N ASN A 365 7.06 26.25 -0.49
CA ASN A 365 7.62 27.60 -0.35
C ASN A 365 8.86 27.64 0.55
N GLN A 366 8.85 26.92 1.68
CA GLN A 366 10.04 26.82 2.53
C GLN A 366 11.24 26.20 1.81
N ARG A 367 11.01 25.17 0.97
CA ARG A 367 12.09 24.57 0.15
C ARG A 367 12.67 25.57 -0.84
N LEU A 368 11.84 26.40 -1.48
CA LEU A 368 12.28 27.46 -2.38
C LEU A 368 13.10 28.53 -1.63
N SER A 369 12.71 28.87 -0.40
CA SER A 369 13.42 29.86 0.43
C SER A 369 14.73 29.34 1.04
N ASN A 370 14.84 28.03 1.32
CA ASN A 370 16.00 27.43 2.00
C ASN A 370 17.08 26.93 1.04
N ASN A 371 16.77 26.78 -0.25
CA ASN A 371 17.82 26.66 -1.26
C ASN A 371 18.50 28.03 -1.37
N PRO A 372 19.84 28.14 -1.19
CA PRO A 372 20.51 29.38 -1.48
C PRO A 372 20.18 29.71 -2.94
N ALA A 373 19.56 30.87 -3.17
CA ALA A 373 19.28 31.34 -4.52
C ALA A 373 20.58 31.16 -5.33
N PRO A 374 20.54 30.46 -6.47
CA PRO A 374 21.68 30.39 -7.36
C PRO A 374 22.19 31.80 -7.56
N LYS A 375 23.48 32.00 -7.32
CA LYS A 375 24.07 33.31 -7.54
C LYS A 375 23.84 33.68 -9.01
N LEU A 376 23.58 34.96 -9.29
CA LEU A 376 23.44 35.48 -10.66
C LEU A 376 24.65 35.16 -11.56
N THR A 377 25.77 34.71 -10.97
CA THR A 377 26.99 34.25 -11.63
C THR A 377 26.95 32.81 -12.15
N ASP A 378 25.90 32.03 -11.85
CA ASP A 378 25.75 30.67 -12.36
C ASP A 378 25.37 30.70 -13.85
N LEU A 379 26.20 30.09 -14.69
CA LEU A 379 26.05 30.07 -16.15
C LEU A 379 24.70 29.48 -16.60
N ALA A 380 24.18 28.47 -15.90
CA ALA A 380 22.90 27.86 -16.24
C ALA A 380 21.74 28.82 -15.96
N VAL A 381 21.84 29.60 -14.89
CA VAL A 381 20.83 30.58 -14.51
C VAL A 381 20.89 31.82 -15.37
N GLN A 382 22.07 32.28 -15.77
CA GLN A 382 22.20 33.36 -16.76
C GLN A 382 21.63 32.96 -18.13
N ALA A 383 21.84 31.71 -18.54
CA ALA A 383 21.26 31.18 -19.78
C ALA A 383 19.72 31.16 -19.71
N ALA A 384 19.16 30.61 -18.62
CA ALA A 384 17.71 30.59 -18.40
C ALA A 384 17.11 32.00 -18.27
N LEU A 385 17.80 32.94 -17.59
CA LEU A 385 17.38 34.33 -17.44
C LEU A 385 17.33 35.05 -18.79
N ARG A 386 18.39 34.91 -19.60
CA ARG A 386 18.41 35.49 -20.94
C ARG A 386 17.33 34.88 -21.81
N GLU A 387 17.16 33.56 -21.77
CA GLU A 387 16.15 32.88 -22.57
C GLU A 387 14.73 33.30 -22.17
N LEU A 388 14.44 33.41 -20.87
CA LEU A 388 13.15 33.90 -20.39
C LEU A 388 12.94 35.36 -20.78
N SER A 389 13.90 36.25 -20.55
CA SER A 389 13.80 37.67 -20.90
C SER A 389 13.59 37.87 -22.41
N VAL A 390 14.32 37.15 -23.25
CA VAL A 390 14.18 37.21 -24.72
C VAL A 390 12.82 36.67 -25.17
N THR A 391 12.38 35.54 -24.62
CA THR A 391 11.13 34.88 -25.04
C THR A 391 9.89 35.66 -24.60
N THR A 392 9.94 36.27 -23.42
CA THR A 392 8.80 36.96 -22.81
C THR A 392 8.78 38.46 -23.10
N GLY A 393 9.92 39.03 -23.48
CA GLY A 393 10.11 40.48 -23.62
C GLY A 393 10.26 41.20 -22.27
N MET A 394 10.23 40.49 -21.14
CA MET A 394 10.44 41.09 -19.82
C MET A 394 11.89 41.60 -19.69
N ASN A 395 12.08 42.71 -18.98
CA ASN A 395 13.42 43.12 -18.56
C ASN A 395 14.03 42.13 -17.58
N GLU A 396 15.35 42.21 -17.39
CA GLU A 396 16.10 41.24 -16.59
C GLU A 396 15.63 41.16 -15.14
N THR A 397 15.17 42.28 -14.55
CA THR A 397 14.70 42.34 -13.17
C THR A 397 13.44 41.50 -12.96
N TYR A 398 12.44 41.68 -13.82
CA TYR A 398 11.18 40.93 -13.73
C TYR A 398 11.34 39.49 -14.21
N ALA A 399 12.18 39.25 -15.22
CA ALA A 399 12.53 37.89 -15.64
C ALA A 399 13.25 37.13 -14.52
N TRP A 400 14.14 37.79 -13.77
CA TRP A 400 14.81 37.20 -12.62
C TRP A 400 13.84 36.86 -11.51
N GLN A 401 12.95 37.79 -11.17
CA GLN A 401 11.92 37.55 -10.17
C GLN A 401 11.04 36.36 -10.56
N CYS A 402 10.56 36.32 -11.80
CA CYS A 402 9.75 35.22 -12.33
C CYS A 402 10.50 33.86 -12.26
N LEU A 403 11.77 33.81 -12.65
CA LEU A 403 12.59 32.60 -12.49
C LEU A 403 12.75 32.21 -11.03
N SER A 404 13.03 33.17 -10.14
CA SER A 404 13.25 32.90 -8.73
C SER A 404 12.02 32.33 -8.04
N GLU A 405 10.83 32.87 -8.35
CA GLU A 405 9.54 32.38 -7.84
C GLU A 405 9.16 31.01 -8.43
N CYS A 406 9.71 30.68 -9.60
CA CYS A 406 9.52 29.39 -10.27
C CYS A 406 10.67 28.40 -10.01
N GLY A 407 11.48 28.62 -8.98
CA GLY A 407 12.57 27.71 -8.58
C GLY A 407 13.66 27.55 -9.64
N PHE A 408 13.91 28.60 -10.43
CA PHE A 408 14.86 28.64 -11.55
C PHE A 408 14.61 27.61 -12.65
N ASN A 409 13.38 27.10 -12.75
CA ASN A 409 12.94 26.26 -13.85
C ASN A 409 12.36 27.13 -14.98
N LEU A 410 13.06 27.18 -16.12
CA LEU A 410 12.65 27.97 -17.28
C LEU A 410 11.25 27.59 -17.80
N HIS A 411 10.91 26.30 -17.81
CA HIS A 411 9.62 25.84 -18.33
C HIS A 411 8.47 26.33 -17.44
N THR A 412 8.61 26.14 -16.13
CA THR A 412 7.64 26.61 -15.14
C THR A 412 7.52 28.13 -15.17
N ALA A 413 8.62 28.86 -15.34
CA ALA A 413 8.60 30.33 -15.45
C ALA A 413 7.88 30.83 -16.71
N LEU A 414 8.08 30.17 -17.86
CA LEU A 414 7.36 30.49 -19.10
C LEU A 414 5.85 30.22 -18.97
N GLU A 415 5.47 29.14 -18.30
CA GLU A 415 4.07 28.80 -18.06
C GLU A 415 3.41 29.80 -17.08
N ALA A 416 4.08 30.11 -15.98
CA ALA A 416 3.64 31.13 -15.03
C ALA A 416 3.46 32.49 -15.71
N PHE A 417 4.44 32.91 -16.53
CA PHE A 417 4.34 34.14 -17.32
C PHE A 417 3.10 34.16 -18.22
N ARG A 418 2.83 33.07 -18.96
CA ARG A 418 1.64 32.99 -19.83
C ARG A 418 0.35 33.12 -19.05
N ASN A 419 0.27 32.50 -17.87
CA ASN A 419 -0.90 32.58 -17.01
C ASN A 419 -1.13 33.99 -16.47
N VAL A 420 -0.06 34.67 -16.01
CA VAL A 420 -0.14 36.03 -15.45
C VAL A 420 -0.37 37.08 -16.55
N MET A 421 0.24 36.92 -17.73
CA MET A 421 -0.03 37.74 -18.91
C MET A 421 -1.48 37.59 -19.36
N GLY A 422 -2.00 36.36 -19.45
CA GLY A 422 -3.39 36.10 -19.82
C GLY A 422 -4.41 36.70 -18.84
N ALA A 423 -4.01 36.90 -17.58
CA ALA A 423 -4.79 37.56 -16.55
C ALA A 423 -4.61 39.10 -16.50
N ASN A 424 -3.79 39.69 -17.38
CA ASN A 424 -3.43 41.12 -17.37
C ASN A 424 -2.87 41.62 -16.02
N LEU A 425 -2.11 40.78 -15.32
CA LEU A 425 -1.53 41.10 -14.00
C LEU A 425 -0.07 41.56 -14.08
N LEU A 426 0.53 41.63 -15.28
CA LEU A 426 1.90 42.10 -15.45
C LEU A 426 1.95 43.63 -15.56
N PRO A 427 2.79 44.31 -14.77
CA PRO A 427 2.96 45.75 -14.85
C PRO A 427 3.65 46.16 -16.17
N PRO A 428 3.30 47.32 -16.77
CA PRO A 428 3.98 47.83 -17.98
C PRO A 428 5.50 47.95 -17.82
N GLU A 429 5.95 48.26 -16.60
CA GLU A 429 7.35 48.38 -16.20
C GLU A 429 8.13 47.07 -16.35
N ALA A 430 7.45 45.92 -16.45
CA ALA A 430 8.10 44.65 -16.74
C ALA A 430 8.68 44.61 -18.16
N PHE A 431 8.20 45.47 -19.08
CA PHE A 431 8.58 45.46 -20.50
C PHE A 431 9.37 46.70 -20.93
N THR A 432 9.66 47.61 -20.01
CA THR A 432 10.58 48.72 -20.23
C THR A 432 12.02 48.23 -20.06
N LYS A 433 12.83 48.39 -21.11
CA LYS A 433 14.23 47.94 -21.16
C LYS A 433 15.20 48.94 -20.54
#